data_AF-A0A444Y936-F1
#
_entry.id   AF-A0A444Y936-F1
#
_cell.length_a   1.000
_cell.length_b   1.000
_cell.length_c   1.000
_cell.angle_alpha   90.00
_cell.angle_beta   90.00
_cell.angle_gamma   90.00
#
_symmetry.space_group_name_H-M   'P 1'
#
loop_
_entity.id
_entity.type
_entity.pdbx_description
1 polymer ?
#
loop_
_entity_poly.entity_id
_entity_poly.type
_entity_poly.pdbx_seq_one_letter_code
_entity_poly.pdbx_strand_id
1 'polypeptide(L)'
;MVAVARIINATLVVPELDKRSFWQDTSNFSDVFDEEHFIRSLANDVKIIKKLPQELVNETRIVKYFISWSGMDYYENEIATLWEEYQVIRAAKSDSRLANNNLPADIQKLRCRACYEALRFSPCIEQMGKLLVERMRLFGPYVALHLRYEKDMLAFSGCTHDLSQDEAEELRIIRENTSYWKIKEIDPVEQRLKGFCPLTPKEVGIFLTALGYPSKTPIYIASGGIYGGESHMAELRSRYPLLMSKETMSWDPIADLRLTLKEKLASIEELEPFSNHASQMAALDYIVSIESDVFIPSYYGNMAKAVEGHRRFLGRGRSILPDRKALVRLFDKLAQGTMTEGKSLSNKIIDLHRRRLGSPRKRKGPISGTKGMDRFRSEEAFYSNSLPDCLCRTGPLHPNTASHVVR
;
A
#
# COMPACT_ATOMS: atom_id res chain seq x y z
N MET A 1 -1.51 12.39 -12.06
CA MET A 1 -1.45 12.91 -13.45
C MET A 1 -2.78 13.45 -13.95
N VAL A 2 -3.93 12.79 -13.73
CA VAL A 2 -5.26 13.34 -14.11
C VAL A 2 -5.45 14.81 -13.67
N ALA A 3 -5.24 15.10 -12.39
CA ALA A 3 -5.34 16.48 -11.88
C ALA A 3 -4.33 17.45 -12.52
N VAL A 4 -3.10 16.99 -12.82
CA VAL A 4 -2.09 17.82 -13.50
C VAL A 4 -2.55 18.14 -14.92
N ALA A 5 -3.06 17.16 -15.66
CA ALA A 5 -3.61 17.37 -17.00
C ALA A 5 -4.77 18.37 -16.98
N ARG A 6 -5.63 18.35 -15.95
CA ARG A 6 -6.68 19.35 -15.76
C ARG A 6 -6.13 20.76 -15.54
N ILE A 7 -5.09 20.91 -14.70
CA ILE A 7 -4.48 22.20 -14.36
C ILE A 7 -3.86 22.85 -15.61
N ILE A 8 -3.12 22.07 -16.41
CA ILE A 8 -2.43 22.60 -17.60
C ILE A 8 -3.25 22.48 -18.90
N ASN A 9 -4.55 22.20 -18.79
CA ASN A 9 -5.49 22.02 -19.90
C ASN A 9 -4.99 21.04 -21.00
N ALA A 10 -4.44 19.91 -20.59
CA ALA A 10 -3.87 18.91 -21.49
C ALA A 10 -4.79 17.73 -21.75
N THR A 11 -4.61 17.10 -22.91
CA THR A 11 -5.08 15.73 -23.15
C THR A 11 -4.12 14.75 -22.47
N LEU A 12 -4.65 13.86 -21.63
CA LEU A 12 -3.86 12.83 -20.98
C LEU A 12 -3.79 11.59 -21.87
N VAL A 13 -2.59 11.12 -22.19
CA VAL A 13 -2.39 9.77 -22.72
C VAL A 13 -2.39 8.78 -21.56
N VAL A 14 -3.05 7.64 -21.71
CA VAL A 14 -3.04 6.56 -20.70
C VAL A 14 -1.60 6.25 -20.27
N PRO A 15 -1.30 6.22 -18.95
CA PRO A 15 0.08 6.09 -18.48
C PRO A 15 0.74 4.76 -18.84
N GLU A 16 2.04 4.81 -19.14
CA GLU A 16 2.90 3.63 -19.19
C GLU A 16 3.31 3.23 -17.76
N LEU A 17 3.15 1.95 -17.42
CA LEU A 17 3.64 1.40 -16.15
C LEU A 17 5.16 1.13 -16.24
N ASP A 18 5.86 1.27 -15.10
CA ASP A 18 7.30 1.04 -15.05
C ASP A 18 7.65 -0.46 -15.10
N LYS A 19 8.33 -0.86 -16.18
CA LYS A 19 8.77 -2.25 -16.42
C LYS A 19 10.22 -2.51 -16.02
N ARG A 20 10.94 -1.51 -15.49
CA ARG A 20 12.37 -1.58 -15.15
C ARG A 20 12.64 -1.65 -13.64
N SER A 21 11.58 -1.73 -12.84
CA SER A 21 11.67 -1.82 -11.38
C SER A 21 12.14 -3.21 -10.92
N PHE A 22 12.41 -3.35 -9.62
CA PHE A 22 12.81 -4.62 -8.97
C PHE A 22 11.89 -5.79 -9.33
N TRP A 23 10.60 -5.52 -9.51
CA TRP A 23 9.56 -6.53 -9.73
C TRP A 23 9.47 -7.03 -11.18
N GLN A 24 10.18 -6.39 -12.12
CA GLN A 24 10.27 -6.76 -13.54
C GLN A 24 8.92 -7.06 -14.22
N ASP A 25 7.86 -6.40 -13.76
CA ASP A 25 6.51 -6.61 -14.27
C ASP A 25 6.35 -6.02 -15.69
N THR A 26 5.74 -6.79 -16.59
CA THR A 26 5.54 -6.41 -17.98
C THR A 26 4.14 -5.87 -18.28
N SER A 27 3.25 -5.81 -17.28
CA SER A 27 1.87 -5.35 -17.39
C SER A 27 1.77 -3.95 -17.99
N ASN A 28 0.76 -3.76 -18.83
CA ASN A 28 0.30 -2.46 -19.29
C ASN A 28 -0.82 -1.96 -18.37
N PHE A 29 -1.24 -0.70 -18.58
CA PHE A 29 -2.32 -0.12 -17.80
C PHE A 29 -3.62 -0.93 -17.89
N SER A 30 -3.99 -1.40 -19.08
CA SER A 30 -5.19 -2.20 -19.33
C SER A 30 -5.16 -3.60 -18.72
N ASP A 31 -3.98 -4.14 -18.46
CA ASP A 31 -3.83 -5.47 -17.85
C ASP A 31 -4.19 -5.40 -16.35
N VAL A 32 -3.93 -4.26 -15.72
CA VAL A 32 -4.17 -4.02 -14.29
C VAL A 32 -5.49 -3.29 -14.04
N PHE A 33 -5.85 -2.32 -14.87
CA PHE A 33 -6.99 -1.42 -14.66
C PHE A 33 -7.98 -1.47 -15.82
N ASP A 34 -9.25 -1.22 -15.53
CA ASP A 34 -10.28 -1.05 -16.55
C ASP A 34 -10.08 0.28 -17.29
N GLU A 35 -9.32 0.21 -18.41
CA GLU A 35 -8.96 1.37 -19.24
C GLU A 35 -10.19 2.13 -19.76
N GLU A 36 -11.22 1.41 -20.22
CA GLU A 36 -12.44 2.00 -20.76
C GLU A 36 -13.24 2.73 -19.68
N HIS A 37 -13.39 2.09 -18.53
CA HIS A 37 -14.04 2.72 -17.38
C HIS A 37 -13.27 3.94 -16.89
N PHE A 38 -11.93 3.88 -16.86
CA PHE A 38 -11.09 5.00 -16.47
C PHE A 38 -11.28 6.22 -17.38
N ILE A 39 -11.27 6.02 -18.71
CA ILE A 39 -11.50 7.08 -19.70
C ILE A 39 -12.91 7.65 -19.57
N ARG A 40 -13.93 6.78 -19.56
CA ARG A 40 -15.34 7.20 -19.51
C ARG A 40 -15.69 7.94 -18.22
N SER A 41 -15.16 7.50 -17.08
CA SER A 41 -15.45 8.09 -15.76
C SER A 41 -14.88 9.51 -15.59
N LEU A 42 -13.89 9.88 -16.40
CA LEU A 42 -13.21 11.18 -16.33
C LEU A 42 -13.46 12.06 -17.55
N ALA A 43 -14.32 11.63 -18.49
CA ALA A 43 -14.55 12.30 -19.77
C ALA A 43 -15.02 13.76 -19.65
N ASN A 44 -15.75 14.09 -18.57
CA ASN A 44 -16.21 15.46 -18.29
C ASN A 44 -15.16 16.33 -17.59
N ASP A 45 -14.07 15.74 -17.10
CA ASP A 45 -13.02 16.45 -16.35
C ASP A 45 -11.76 16.65 -17.20
N VAL A 46 -11.30 15.59 -17.88
CA VAL A 46 -10.06 15.59 -18.67
C VAL A 46 -10.25 14.70 -19.89
N LYS A 47 -9.82 15.18 -21.06
CA LYS A 47 -9.75 14.33 -22.26
C LYS A 47 -8.65 13.30 -22.09
N ILE A 48 -9.00 12.02 -22.12
CA ILE A 48 -8.05 10.91 -22.01
C ILE A 48 -8.07 10.10 -23.30
N ILE A 49 -6.89 9.78 -23.83
CA ILE A 49 -6.72 8.96 -25.03
C ILE A 49 -5.80 7.78 -24.74
N LYS A 50 -6.04 6.64 -25.39
CA LYS A 50 -5.30 5.39 -25.15
C LYS A 50 -3.84 5.45 -25.58
N LYS A 51 -3.59 6.06 -26.73
CA LYS A 51 -2.27 6.15 -27.36
C LYS A 51 -2.08 7.54 -27.92
N LEU A 52 -0.82 7.94 -28.07
CA LEU A 52 -0.45 9.15 -28.77
C LEU A 52 -0.93 9.05 -30.24
N PRO A 53 -1.66 10.05 -30.77
CA PRO A 53 -2.08 10.06 -32.17
C PRO A 53 -0.88 10.01 -33.13
N GLN A 54 -1.04 9.36 -34.28
CA GLN A 54 0.05 9.16 -35.24
C GLN A 54 0.61 10.50 -35.76
N GLU A 55 -0.25 11.50 -35.87
CA GLU A 55 0.10 12.85 -36.30
C GLU A 55 1.11 13.51 -35.33
N LEU A 56 1.06 13.15 -34.04
CA LEU A 56 1.94 13.69 -33.01
C LEU A 56 3.23 12.87 -32.79
N VAL A 57 3.43 11.78 -33.55
CA VAL A 57 4.61 10.90 -33.39
C VAL A 57 5.90 11.57 -33.85
N ASN A 58 5.83 12.54 -34.77
CA ASN A 58 7.02 13.26 -35.25
C ASN A 58 7.09 14.71 -34.75
N GLU A 59 6.14 15.12 -33.92
CA GLU A 59 6.04 16.47 -33.38
C GLU A 59 7.04 16.72 -32.24
N THR A 60 7.25 18.01 -31.94
CA THR A 60 8.17 18.46 -30.89
C THR A 60 7.78 17.87 -29.54
N ARG A 61 8.73 17.18 -28.90
CA ARG A 61 8.52 16.48 -27.64
C ARG A 61 9.60 16.79 -26.62
N ILE A 62 9.20 16.81 -25.36
CA ILE A 62 10.13 16.94 -24.24
C ILE A 62 9.86 15.85 -23.20
N VAL A 63 10.93 15.31 -22.63
CA VAL A 63 10.86 14.48 -21.43
C VAL A 63 11.15 15.37 -20.23
N LYS A 64 10.17 15.52 -19.32
CA LYS A 64 10.29 16.40 -18.15
C LYS A 64 10.18 15.61 -16.86
N TYR A 65 11.11 15.85 -15.94
CA TYR A 65 11.01 15.42 -14.55
C TYR A 65 10.35 16.56 -13.77
N PHE A 66 9.06 16.41 -13.44
CA PHE A 66 8.38 17.43 -12.65
C PHE A 66 8.96 17.53 -11.24
N ILE A 67 8.96 18.73 -10.69
CA ILE A 67 9.39 18.96 -9.30
C ILE A 67 8.40 18.25 -8.36
N SER A 68 8.93 17.56 -7.36
CA SER A 68 8.11 16.78 -6.42
C SER A 68 7.31 17.69 -5.50
N TRP A 69 6.06 17.30 -5.23
CA TRP A 69 5.11 18.02 -4.37
C TRP A 69 4.85 19.49 -4.73
N SER A 70 4.94 19.84 -6.02
CA SER A 70 4.68 21.20 -6.49
C SER A 70 3.21 21.61 -6.37
N GLY A 71 2.98 22.88 -6.06
CA GLY A 71 1.65 23.52 -6.11
C GLY A 71 1.22 23.88 -7.53
N MET A 72 0.05 24.53 -7.67
CA MET A 72 -0.49 24.86 -9.00
C MET A 72 0.38 25.85 -9.77
N ASP A 73 0.93 26.87 -9.11
CA ASP A 73 1.75 27.91 -9.75
C ASP A 73 2.90 27.34 -10.58
N TYR A 74 3.52 26.24 -10.13
CA TYR A 74 4.55 25.55 -10.90
C TYR A 74 4.00 24.97 -12.21
N TYR A 75 2.83 24.33 -12.15
CA TYR A 75 2.23 23.74 -13.34
C TYR A 75 1.70 24.80 -14.30
N GLU A 76 1.09 25.85 -13.79
CA GLU A 76 0.49 26.94 -14.58
C GLU A 76 1.57 27.85 -15.20
N ASN A 77 2.63 28.18 -14.46
CA ASN A 77 3.63 29.15 -14.92
C ASN A 77 4.90 28.53 -15.52
N GLU A 78 5.21 27.26 -15.22
CA GLU A 78 6.42 26.60 -15.77
C GLU A 78 6.11 25.43 -16.68
N ILE A 79 5.11 24.60 -16.36
CA ILE A 79 4.81 23.43 -17.19
C ILE A 79 3.92 23.80 -18.37
N ALA A 80 2.93 24.67 -18.17
CA ALA A 80 2.02 25.08 -19.24
C ALA A 80 2.72 25.96 -20.30
N THR A 81 3.78 26.70 -19.94
CA THR A 81 4.56 27.49 -20.91
C THR A 81 5.32 26.61 -21.90
N LEU A 82 5.57 25.34 -21.57
CA LEU A 82 6.18 24.39 -22.51
C LEU A 82 5.31 24.13 -23.75
N TRP A 83 4.01 24.43 -23.71
CA TRP A 83 3.13 24.30 -24.87
C TRP A 83 3.48 25.28 -26.00
N GLU A 84 4.27 26.33 -25.74
CA GLU A 84 4.75 27.27 -26.76
C GLU A 84 5.77 26.61 -27.72
N GLU A 85 6.53 25.62 -27.25
CA GLU A 85 7.60 24.96 -28.01
C GLU A 85 7.30 23.48 -28.30
N TYR A 86 6.56 22.80 -27.43
CA TYR A 86 6.38 21.36 -27.46
C TYR A 86 4.90 20.99 -27.58
N GLN A 87 4.59 20.05 -28.47
CA GLN A 87 3.24 19.48 -28.57
C GLN A 87 3.05 18.27 -27.65
N VAL A 88 4.13 17.62 -27.21
CA VAL A 88 4.07 16.43 -26.36
C VAL A 88 5.02 16.54 -25.16
N ILE A 89 4.46 16.46 -23.95
CA ILE A 89 5.22 16.41 -22.70
C ILE A 89 5.16 14.99 -22.11
N ARG A 90 6.28 14.28 -22.11
CA ARG A 90 6.43 13.01 -21.39
C ARG A 90 6.88 13.28 -19.96
N ALA A 91 5.95 13.19 -19.01
CA ALA A 91 6.26 13.31 -17.58
C ALA A 91 6.98 12.05 -17.07
N ALA A 92 8.29 12.14 -16.86
CA ALA A 92 9.09 11.03 -16.35
C ALA A 92 8.95 10.88 -14.82
N LYS A 93 8.82 9.64 -14.33
CA LYS A 93 8.69 9.29 -12.91
C LYS A 93 7.61 10.12 -12.20
N SER A 94 6.36 9.98 -12.62
CA SER A 94 5.26 10.89 -12.22
C SER A 94 4.71 10.68 -10.79
N ASP A 95 5.40 9.91 -9.95
CA ASP A 95 5.06 9.70 -8.56
C ASP A 95 5.30 10.95 -7.69
N SER A 96 4.38 11.22 -6.76
CA SER A 96 4.53 12.30 -5.76
C SER A 96 4.86 13.69 -6.31
N ARG A 97 4.31 14.06 -7.48
CA ARG A 97 4.61 15.35 -8.16
C ARG A 97 3.71 16.51 -7.79
N LEU A 98 2.42 16.26 -7.58
CA LEU A 98 1.47 17.30 -7.18
C LEU A 98 1.39 17.37 -5.65
N ALA A 99 1.30 18.58 -5.09
CA ALA A 99 1.14 18.81 -3.65
C ALA A 99 -0.07 18.03 -3.08
N ASN A 100 0.04 17.59 -1.83
CA ASN A 100 -1.06 16.84 -1.18
C ASN A 100 -2.12 17.80 -0.60
N ASN A 101 -1.69 18.92 -0.04
CA ASN A 101 -2.54 19.90 0.62
C ASN A 101 -2.60 21.22 -0.16
N ASN A 102 -3.54 22.08 0.22
CA ASN A 102 -3.69 23.46 -0.30
C ASN A 102 -3.90 23.57 -1.82
N LEU A 103 -4.53 22.57 -2.44
CA LEU A 103 -5.05 22.68 -3.79
C LEU A 103 -6.52 23.14 -3.75
N PRO A 104 -7.03 23.79 -4.82
CA PRO A 104 -8.43 24.13 -4.97
C PRO A 104 -9.37 22.92 -4.81
N ALA A 105 -10.59 23.20 -4.35
CA ALA A 105 -11.55 22.17 -3.99
C ALA A 105 -11.99 21.31 -5.19
N ASP A 106 -12.13 21.91 -6.37
CA ASP A 106 -12.43 21.21 -7.62
C ASP A 106 -11.31 20.25 -8.03
N ILE A 107 -10.04 20.67 -7.91
CA ILE A 107 -8.88 19.81 -8.16
C ILE A 107 -8.83 18.66 -7.17
N GLN A 108 -9.09 18.90 -5.88
CA GLN A 108 -9.11 17.81 -4.90
C GLN A 108 -10.26 16.84 -5.15
N LYS A 109 -11.47 17.32 -5.50
CA LYS A 109 -12.60 16.47 -5.88
C LYS A 109 -12.29 15.61 -7.11
N LEU A 110 -11.62 16.17 -8.12
CA LEU A 110 -11.14 15.41 -9.27
C LEU A 110 -10.17 14.30 -8.84
N ARG A 111 -9.25 14.58 -7.91
CA ARG A 111 -8.35 13.56 -7.36
C ARG A 111 -9.12 12.45 -6.63
N CYS A 112 -10.20 12.78 -5.92
CA CYS A 112 -11.07 11.80 -5.27
C CYS A 112 -11.65 10.83 -6.30
N ARG A 113 -12.33 11.38 -7.31
CA ARG A 113 -12.94 10.61 -8.40
C ARG A 113 -11.90 9.76 -9.12
N ALA A 114 -10.77 10.36 -9.48
CA ALA A 114 -9.69 9.66 -10.15
C ALA A 114 -9.13 8.50 -9.31
N CYS A 115 -8.88 8.70 -8.01
CA CYS A 115 -8.25 7.70 -7.15
C CYS A 115 -9.18 6.57 -6.71
N TYR A 116 -10.46 6.86 -6.43
CA TYR A 116 -11.34 5.90 -5.77
C TYR A 116 -12.54 5.45 -6.62
N GLU A 117 -12.84 6.14 -7.73
CA GLU A 117 -13.98 5.78 -8.60
C GLU A 117 -13.54 5.37 -10.00
N ALA A 118 -12.66 6.15 -10.64
CA ALA A 118 -12.23 5.92 -12.01
C ALA A 118 -11.13 4.86 -12.13
N LEU A 119 -10.16 4.85 -11.20
CA LEU A 119 -9.09 3.85 -11.16
C LEU A 119 -9.60 2.56 -10.52
N ARG A 120 -10.24 1.71 -11.31
CA ARG A 120 -10.70 0.36 -10.91
C ARG A 120 -9.85 -0.70 -11.58
N PHE A 121 -9.68 -1.84 -10.92
CA PHE A 121 -8.95 -2.95 -11.53
C PHE A 121 -9.70 -3.50 -12.74
N SER A 122 -8.98 -4.22 -13.60
CA SER A 122 -9.58 -4.85 -14.77
C SER A 122 -10.67 -5.84 -14.33
N PRO A 123 -11.70 -6.10 -15.17
CA PRO A 123 -12.80 -6.99 -14.81
C PRO A 123 -12.35 -8.40 -14.35
N CYS A 124 -11.27 -8.91 -14.94
CA CYS A 124 -10.69 -10.20 -14.57
C CYS A 124 -10.16 -10.20 -13.13
N ILE A 125 -9.39 -9.17 -12.75
CA ILE A 125 -8.85 -9.00 -11.40
C ILE A 125 -9.98 -8.77 -10.39
N GLU A 126 -10.97 -7.93 -10.73
CA GLU A 126 -12.14 -7.68 -9.88
C GLU A 126 -12.93 -8.97 -9.61
N GLN A 127 -13.16 -9.79 -10.63
CA GLN A 127 -13.88 -11.06 -10.49
C GLN A 127 -13.10 -12.04 -9.60
N MET A 128 -11.81 -12.19 -9.85
CA MET A 128 -10.96 -13.09 -9.05
C MET A 128 -10.81 -12.60 -7.61
N GLY A 129 -10.62 -11.29 -7.40
CA GLY A 129 -10.55 -10.69 -6.07
C GLY A 129 -11.83 -10.89 -5.28
N LYS A 130 -13.01 -10.73 -5.90
CA LYS A 130 -14.31 -11.01 -5.28
C LYS A 130 -14.45 -12.48 -4.89
N LEU A 131 -14.04 -13.40 -5.74
CA LEU A 131 -14.05 -14.83 -5.45
C LEU A 131 -13.18 -15.16 -4.22
N LEU A 132 -11.98 -14.59 -4.14
CA LEU A 132 -11.10 -14.75 -2.97
C LEU A 132 -11.75 -14.19 -1.69
N VAL A 133 -12.43 -13.05 -1.78
CA VAL A 133 -13.17 -12.46 -0.66
C VAL A 133 -14.31 -13.37 -0.22
N GLU A 134 -15.12 -13.88 -1.15
CA GLU A 134 -16.22 -14.81 -0.85
C GLU A 134 -15.70 -16.06 -0.13
N ARG A 135 -14.58 -16.63 -0.60
CA ARG A 135 -13.94 -17.79 0.03
C ARG A 135 -13.43 -17.48 1.43
N MET A 136 -12.78 -16.33 1.64
CA MET A 136 -12.39 -15.89 2.99
C MET A 136 -13.59 -15.74 3.92
N ARG A 137 -14.71 -15.21 3.41
CA ARG A 137 -15.93 -14.98 4.19
C ARG A 137 -16.61 -16.29 4.64
N LEU A 138 -16.35 -17.43 3.98
CA LEU A 138 -16.80 -18.75 4.45
C LEU A 138 -16.23 -19.13 5.82
N PHE A 139 -15.06 -18.57 6.19
CA PHE A 139 -14.45 -18.77 7.51
C PHE A 139 -14.92 -17.76 8.56
N GLY A 140 -15.78 -16.80 8.16
CA GLY A 140 -16.31 -15.74 9.02
C GLY A 140 -15.63 -14.38 8.81
N PRO A 141 -15.82 -13.43 9.74
CA PRO A 141 -15.07 -12.18 9.74
C PRO A 141 -13.57 -12.43 9.84
N TYR A 142 -12.77 -11.71 9.05
CA TYR A 142 -11.35 -11.99 8.91
C TYR A 142 -10.47 -10.74 9.02
N VAL A 143 -9.22 -10.99 9.40
CA VAL A 143 -8.15 -9.99 9.38
C VAL A 143 -7.38 -10.13 8.07
N ALA A 144 -7.25 -9.05 7.29
CA ALA A 144 -6.23 -8.98 6.25
C ALA A 144 -4.92 -8.45 6.86
N LEU A 145 -3.92 -9.30 6.91
CA LEU A 145 -2.58 -9.00 7.38
C LEU A 145 -1.68 -8.73 6.17
N HIS A 146 -1.34 -7.46 5.96
CA HIS A 146 -0.32 -7.09 4.97
C HIS A 146 1.07 -7.31 5.56
N LEU A 147 1.59 -8.52 5.38
CA LEU A 147 2.84 -8.98 5.96
C LEU A 147 3.99 -8.64 5.01
N ARG A 148 4.54 -7.43 5.15
CA ARG A 148 5.66 -6.94 4.33
C ARG A 148 7.01 -7.46 4.83
N TYR A 149 7.16 -8.79 4.87
CA TYR A 149 8.39 -9.49 5.28
C TYR A 149 9.05 -10.18 4.08
N GLU A 150 9.03 -9.54 2.91
CA GLU A 150 9.65 -10.06 1.69
C GLU A 150 11.12 -9.63 1.59
N LYS A 151 11.89 -10.43 0.84
CA LYS A 151 13.36 -10.30 0.69
C LYS A 151 13.80 -8.89 0.28
N ASP A 152 13.10 -8.28 -0.66
CA ASP A 152 13.42 -6.95 -1.19
C ASP A 152 13.27 -5.86 -0.12
N MET A 153 12.22 -5.96 0.72
CA MET A 153 11.97 -5.01 1.80
C MET A 153 13.04 -5.11 2.88
N LEU A 154 13.39 -6.33 3.28
CA LEU A 154 14.41 -6.57 4.30
C LEU A 154 15.80 -6.12 3.82
N ALA A 155 16.15 -6.45 2.57
CA ALA A 155 17.38 -5.97 1.95
C ALA A 155 17.43 -4.44 1.86
N PHE A 156 16.36 -3.80 1.35
CA PHE A 156 16.27 -2.35 1.21
C PHE A 156 16.34 -1.60 2.55
N SER A 157 15.64 -2.10 3.58
CA SER A 157 15.59 -1.47 4.89
C SER A 157 16.79 -1.80 5.78
N GLY A 158 17.62 -2.78 5.40
CA GLY A 158 18.73 -3.26 6.21
C GLY A 158 18.29 -3.93 7.50
N CYS A 159 17.07 -4.46 7.56
CA CYS A 159 16.51 -5.04 8.78
C CYS A 159 16.84 -6.53 8.89
N THR A 160 17.67 -6.88 9.87
CA THR A 160 18.20 -8.24 10.06
C THR A 160 17.90 -8.85 11.43
N HIS A 161 16.94 -8.29 12.16
CA HIS A 161 16.53 -8.83 13.46
C HIS A 161 15.91 -10.22 13.29
N ASP A 162 16.27 -11.14 14.19
CA ASP A 162 15.92 -12.57 14.17
C ASP A 162 16.37 -13.34 12.91
N LEU A 163 17.29 -12.77 12.12
CA LEU A 163 17.92 -13.47 11.00
C LEU A 163 19.25 -14.10 11.41
N SER A 164 19.60 -15.19 10.76
CA SER A 164 20.94 -15.78 10.83
C SER A 164 22.00 -14.88 10.17
N GLN A 165 23.27 -15.18 10.41
CA GLN A 165 24.39 -14.45 9.78
C GLN A 165 24.35 -14.61 8.26
N ASP A 166 24.04 -15.80 7.75
CA ASP A 166 23.96 -16.08 6.31
C ASP A 166 22.81 -15.33 5.65
N GLU A 167 21.63 -15.29 6.28
CA GLU A 167 20.49 -14.50 5.80
C GLU A 167 20.80 -12.99 5.80
N ALA A 168 21.42 -12.49 6.87
CA ALA A 168 21.82 -11.09 6.96
C ALA A 168 22.82 -10.69 5.86
N GLU A 169 23.77 -11.58 5.56
CA GLU A 169 24.77 -11.41 4.51
C GLU A 169 24.16 -11.45 3.11
N GLU A 170 23.25 -12.40 2.85
CA GLU A 170 22.50 -12.46 1.59
C GLU A 170 21.76 -11.14 1.32
N LEU A 171 21.03 -10.63 2.31
CA LEU A 171 20.30 -9.37 2.19
C LEU A 171 21.23 -8.17 2.00
N ARG A 172 22.44 -8.18 2.59
CA ARG A 172 23.48 -7.17 2.36
C ARG A 172 23.95 -7.18 0.91
N ILE A 173 24.27 -8.35 0.36
CA ILE A 173 24.71 -8.52 -1.04
C ILE A 173 23.65 -8.00 -2.02
N ILE A 174 22.37 -8.32 -1.80
CA ILE A 174 21.26 -7.82 -2.62
C ILE A 174 21.22 -6.28 -2.57
N ARG A 175 21.33 -5.69 -1.38
CA ARG A 175 21.34 -4.24 -1.22
C ARG A 175 22.51 -3.61 -1.95
N GLU A 176 23.71 -4.17 -1.87
CA GLU A 176 24.90 -3.66 -2.56
C GLU A 176 24.76 -3.73 -4.08
N ASN A 177 24.33 -4.87 -4.60
CA ASN A 177 24.20 -5.11 -6.04
C ASN A 177 23.05 -4.32 -6.71
N THR A 178 22.09 -3.82 -5.93
CA THR A 178 20.95 -3.05 -6.47
C THR A 178 21.35 -1.59 -6.73
N SER A 179 21.89 -1.29 -7.93
CA SER A 179 22.51 0.00 -8.27
C SER A 179 21.69 1.27 -7.99
N TYR A 180 20.36 1.21 -8.10
CA TYR A 180 19.48 2.37 -7.91
C TYR A 180 19.08 2.64 -6.45
N TRP A 181 19.45 1.78 -5.50
CA TRP A 181 19.31 2.05 -4.07
C TRP A 181 20.49 2.86 -3.57
N LYS A 182 20.23 4.11 -3.13
CA LYS A 182 21.27 5.08 -2.78
C LYS A 182 21.98 4.78 -1.46
N ILE A 183 21.27 4.23 -0.48
CA ILE A 183 21.79 3.96 0.86
C ILE A 183 22.18 2.48 0.92
N LYS A 184 23.46 2.22 1.20
CA LYS A 184 24.04 0.86 1.24
C LYS A 184 24.43 0.44 2.65
N GLU A 185 25.07 1.35 3.39
CA GLU A 185 25.41 1.15 4.79
C GLU A 185 24.23 1.55 5.66
N ILE A 186 23.71 0.59 6.42
CA ILE A 186 22.53 0.76 7.26
C ILE A 186 22.79 0.04 8.58
N ASP A 187 22.57 0.74 9.70
CA ASP A 187 22.57 0.14 11.03
C ASP A 187 21.21 -0.57 11.27
N PRO A 188 21.17 -1.91 11.31
CA PRO A 188 19.93 -2.66 11.50
C PRO A 188 19.27 -2.38 12.84
N VAL A 189 20.07 -2.18 13.90
CA VAL A 189 19.58 -1.94 15.26
C VAL A 189 18.93 -0.57 15.34
N GLU A 190 19.57 0.45 14.75
CA GLU A 190 19.02 1.80 14.73
C GLU A 190 17.70 1.86 13.94
N GLN A 191 17.63 1.22 12.76
CA GLN A 191 16.40 1.16 11.96
C GLN A 191 15.25 0.50 12.73
N ARG A 192 15.53 -0.61 13.41
CA ARG A 192 14.57 -1.31 14.25
C ARG A 192 14.08 -0.44 15.41
N LEU A 193 14.98 0.18 16.16
CA LEU A 193 14.64 1.06 17.30
C LEU A 193 13.85 2.31 16.90
N LYS A 194 14.03 2.80 15.66
CA LYS A 194 13.24 3.89 15.09
C LYS A 194 11.88 3.44 14.57
N GLY A 195 11.61 2.13 14.52
CA GLY A 195 10.37 1.54 13.99
C GLY A 195 10.32 1.55 12.46
N PHE A 196 11.49 1.59 11.80
CA PHE A 196 11.59 1.56 10.36
C PHE A 196 11.62 0.14 9.79
N CYS A 197 11.85 -0.89 10.60
CA CYS A 197 11.73 -2.28 10.17
C CYS A 197 10.28 -2.78 10.11
N PRO A 198 9.92 -3.68 9.18
CA PRO A 198 8.70 -4.47 9.30
C PRO A 198 8.69 -5.25 10.62
N LEU A 199 7.51 -5.50 11.17
CA LEU A 199 7.38 -6.51 12.23
C LEU A 199 7.63 -7.90 11.65
N THR A 200 8.35 -8.75 12.38
CA THR A 200 8.54 -10.17 12.01
C THR A 200 7.21 -10.93 12.13
N PRO A 201 7.02 -12.08 11.44
CA PRO A 201 5.79 -12.86 11.59
C PRO A 201 5.53 -13.26 13.05
N LYS A 202 6.57 -13.61 13.80
CA LYS A 202 6.54 -13.82 15.26
C LYS A 202 5.96 -12.62 16.01
N GLU A 203 6.52 -11.44 15.80
CA GLU A 203 6.08 -10.20 16.46
C GLU A 203 4.64 -9.86 16.11
N VAL A 204 4.22 -10.11 14.87
CA VAL A 204 2.82 -9.96 14.47
C VAL A 204 1.91 -10.92 15.25
N GLY A 205 2.31 -12.18 15.42
CA GLY A 205 1.55 -13.16 16.22
C GLY A 205 1.36 -12.72 17.67
N ILE A 206 2.41 -12.20 18.31
CA ILE A 206 2.35 -11.61 19.66
C ILE A 206 1.42 -10.39 19.67
N PHE A 207 1.56 -9.50 18.68
CA PHE A 207 0.75 -8.28 18.57
C PHE A 207 -0.75 -8.59 18.45
N LEU A 208 -1.13 -9.51 17.56
CA LEU A 208 -2.53 -9.93 17.38
C LEU A 208 -3.11 -10.53 18.67
N THR A 209 -2.33 -11.38 19.35
CA THR A 209 -2.74 -12.01 20.61
C THR A 209 -2.94 -10.95 21.70
N ALA A 210 -2.03 -9.98 21.80
CA ALA A 210 -2.10 -8.88 22.76
C ALA A 210 -3.25 -7.89 22.47
N LEU A 211 -3.71 -7.79 21.23
CA LEU A 211 -4.92 -7.07 20.86
C LEU A 211 -6.22 -7.82 21.23
N GLY A 212 -6.11 -9.10 21.61
CA GLY A 212 -7.23 -9.93 22.04
C GLY A 212 -7.88 -10.75 20.91
N TYR A 213 -7.22 -10.90 19.75
CA TYR A 213 -7.72 -11.82 18.72
C TYR A 213 -7.55 -13.27 19.17
N PRO A 214 -8.61 -14.11 19.12
CA PRO A 214 -8.50 -15.52 19.47
C PRO A 214 -7.71 -16.29 18.41
N SER A 215 -7.07 -17.40 18.79
CA SER A 215 -6.29 -18.26 17.87
C SER A 215 -7.08 -18.70 16.63
N LYS A 216 -8.38 -18.94 16.76
CA LYS A 216 -9.28 -19.29 15.64
C LYS A 216 -9.66 -18.12 14.71
N THR A 217 -9.02 -16.96 14.82
CA THR A 217 -9.29 -15.83 13.93
C THR A 217 -8.84 -16.17 12.51
N PRO A 218 -9.72 -16.09 11.49
CA PRO A 218 -9.33 -16.23 10.09
C PRO A 218 -8.44 -15.06 9.67
N ILE A 219 -7.28 -15.34 9.09
CA ILE A 219 -6.32 -14.35 8.65
C ILE A 219 -5.97 -14.57 7.18
N TYR A 220 -6.16 -13.53 6.36
CA TYR A 220 -5.63 -13.48 5.00
C TYR A 220 -4.25 -12.83 5.02
N ILE A 221 -3.23 -13.51 4.47
CA ILE A 221 -1.89 -13.00 4.26
C ILE A 221 -1.81 -12.28 2.91
N ALA A 222 -1.76 -10.95 2.96
CA ALA A 222 -1.53 -10.10 1.80
C ALA A 222 -0.02 -9.82 1.69
N SER A 223 0.70 -10.65 0.93
CA SER A 223 2.14 -10.50 0.71
C SER A 223 2.58 -11.14 -0.61
N GLY A 224 3.78 -10.77 -1.06
CA GLY A 224 4.57 -11.64 -1.93
C GLY A 224 5.19 -12.81 -1.14
N GLY A 225 6.25 -13.40 -1.69
CA GLY A 225 7.03 -14.44 -1.01
C GLY A 225 7.65 -13.92 0.29
N ILE A 226 7.23 -14.50 1.41
CA ILE A 226 7.77 -14.17 2.74
C ILE A 226 9.19 -14.74 2.85
N TYR A 227 10.12 -13.93 3.36
CA TYR A 227 11.52 -14.31 3.45
C TYR A 227 11.73 -15.46 4.44
N GLY A 228 12.59 -16.40 4.05
CA GLY A 228 13.10 -17.51 4.87
C GLY A 228 12.07 -18.56 5.31
N GLY A 229 10.95 -18.71 4.62
CA GLY A 229 10.28 -20.00 4.71
C GLY A 229 9.11 -20.09 5.69
N GLU A 230 8.62 -21.31 5.77
CA GLU A 230 7.89 -21.81 6.93
C GLU A 230 8.69 -21.59 8.22
N SER A 231 10.04 -21.52 8.16
CA SER A 231 10.88 -21.29 9.34
C SER A 231 10.54 -19.98 10.07
N HIS A 232 10.29 -18.88 9.34
CA HIS A 232 9.87 -17.60 9.94
C HIS A 232 8.36 -17.52 10.19
N MET A 233 7.54 -18.30 9.47
CA MET A 233 6.08 -18.31 9.67
C MET A 233 5.61 -19.23 10.79
N ALA A 234 6.41 -20.21 11.21
CA ALA A 234 6.01 -21.27 12.14
C ALA A 234 5.37 -20.73 13.43
N GLU A 235 5.92 -19.66 14.02
CA GLU A 235 5.36 -19.08 15.24
C GLU A 235 4.03 -18.33 15.00
N LEU A 236 3.88 -17.66 13.86
CA LEU A 236 2.61 -17.03 13.51
C LEU A 236 1.53 -18.09 13.27
N ARG A 237 1.88 -19.18 12.58
CA ARG A 237 0.99 -20.31 12.27
C ARG A 237 0.58 -21.10 13.50
N SER A 238 1.50 -21.33 14.45
CA SER A 238 1.16 -22.02 15.70
C SER A 238 0.16 -21.22 16.53
N ARG A 239 0.23 -19.88 16.49
CA ARG A 239 -0.72 -18.98 17.18
C ARG A 239 -2.05 -18.88 16.43
N TYR A 240 -2.02 -18.84 15.10
CA TYR A 240 -3.20 -18.70 14.24
C TYR A 240 -3.22 -19.78 13.16
N PRO A 241 -3.91 -20.91 13.37
CA PRO A 241 -3.94 -22.00 12.40
C PRO A 241 -4.82 -21.74 11.16
N LEU A 242 -5.66 -20.69 11.17
CA LEU A 242 -6.50 -20.31 10.01
C LEU A 242 -5.84 -19.19 9.19
N LEU A 243 -4.63 -19.46 8.72
CA LEU A 243 -3.89 -18.58 7.81
C LEU A 243 -4.14 -19.01 6.37
N MET A 244 -4.62 -18.07 5.57
CA MET A 244 -4.91 -18.26 4.15
C MET A 244 -4.19 -17.22 3.31
N SER A 245 -3.85 -17.60 2.08
CA SER A 245 -3.31 -16.69 1.06
C SER A 245 -3.98 -16.99 -0.28
N LYS A 246 -3.85 -16.06 -1.24
CA LYS A 246 -4.33 -16.28 -2.61
C LYS A 246 -3.74 -17.56 -3.21
N GLU A 247 -2.44 -17.76 -3.04
CA GLU A 247 -1.67 -18.89 -3.58
C GLU A 247 -1.01 -19.72 -2.49
N THR A 248 -0.43 -20.86 -2.87
CA THR A 248 0.39 -21.65 -1.94
C THR A 248 1.60 -20.81 -1.59
N MET A 249 1.81 -20.55 -0.30
CA MET A 249 3.07 -20.00 0.17
C MET A 249 4.14 -21.05 -0.15
N SER A 250 4.94 -20.82 -1.18
CA SER A 250 5.89 -21.79 -1.73
C SER A 250 7.00 -22.03 -0.70
N TRP A 251 6.77 -22.94 0.24
CA TRP A 251 7.69 -23.20 1.33
C TRP A 251 8.61 -24.39 1.07
N ASP A 252 8.25 -25.29 0.16
CA ASP A 252 9.12 -26.33 -0.37
C ASP A 252 8.40 -26.99 -1.57
N PRO A 253 9.05 -27.22 -2.72
CA PRO A 253 8.41 -27.94 -3.84
C PRO A 253 8.14 -29.43 -3.53
N ILE A 254 8.70 -29.95 -2.42
CA ILE A 254 8.62 -31.37 -2.04
C ILE A 254 7.76 -31.58 -0.77
N ALA A 255 7.30 -30.50 -0.11
CA ALA A 255 6.52 -30.59 1.12
C ALA A 255 5.05 -30.97 0.86
N ASP A 256 4.84 -32.28 0.76
CA ASP A 256 3.67 -33.05 1.15
C ASP A 256 2.31 -32.68 0.50
N LEU A 257 1.80 -33.63 -0.28
CA LEU A 257 0.45 -33.68 -0.87
C LEU A 257 -0.69 -33.60 0.18
N ARG A 258 -0.32 -33.58 1.47
CA ARG A 258 -1.19 -33.40 2.64
C ARG A 258 -1.25 -31.98 3.21
N LEU A 259 -0.57 -30.99 2.63
CA LEU A 259 -0.78 -29.58 2.99
C LEU A 259 -2.25 -29.22 2.67
N THR A 260 -3.05 -29.21 3.72
CA THR A 260 -4.50 -29.17 3.66
C THR A 260 -5.00 -28.02 2.78
N LEU A 261 -6.02 -28.31 1.96
CA LEU A 261 -6.90 -27.41 1.18
C LEU A 261 -7.38 -26.12 1.90
N LYS A 262 -7.00 -25.89 3.16
CA LYS A 262 -7.41 -24.78 4.03
C LYS A 262 -6.51 -23.54 3.93
N GLU A 263 -5.32 -23.64 3.35
CA GLU A 263 -4.37 -22.51 3.33
C GLU A 263 -4.40 -21.71 2.01
N LYS A 264 -4.86 -22.34 0.94
CA LYS A 264 -4.90 -21.74 -0.39
C LYS A 264 -6.33 -21.40 -0.78
N LEU A 265 -6.57 -20.14 -1.15
CA LEU A 265 -7.90 -19.71 -1.56
C LEU A 265 -8.20 -19.93 -3.03
N ALA A 266 -7.22 -20.14 -3.89
CA ALA A 266 -7.42 -20.34 -5.32
C ALA A 266 -6.65 -21.54 -5.85
N SER A 267 -7.16 -22.24 -6.86
CA SER A 267 -6.41 -23.30 -7.55
C SER A 267 -5.21 -22.72 -8.33
N ILE A 268 -4.31 -23.57 -8.81
CA ILE A 268 -3.17 -23.07 -9.62
C ILE A 268 -3.71 -22.51 -10.93
N GLU A 269 -4.68 -23.21 -11.52
CA GLU A 269 -5.36 -22.87 -12.76
C GLU A 269 -6.14 -21.56 -12.67
N GLU A 270 -6.81 -21.30 -11.53
CA GLU A 270 -7.51 -20.03 -11.29
C GLU A 270 -6.56 -18.82 -11.20
N LEU A 271 -5.32 -19.03 -10.76
CA LEU A 271 -4.34 -17.96 -10.60
C LEU A 271 -3.37 -17.81 -11.77
N GLU A 272 -3.22 -18.83 -12.60
CA GLU A 272 -2.31 -18.86 -13.74
C GLU A 272 -2.36 -17.59 -14.62
N PRO A 273 -3.54 -16.98 -14.91
CA PRO A 273 -3.61 -15.73 -15.68
C PRO A 273 -2.90 -14.53 -15.03
N PHE A 274 -2.71 -14.55 -13.71
CA PHE A 274 -2.17 -13.43 -12.92
C PHE A 274 -0.73 -13.69 -12.45
N SER A 275 -0.32 -14.96 -12.31
CA SER A 275 0.92 -15.36 -11.64
C SER A 275 2.21 -14.78 -12.22
N ASN A 276 2.23 -14.45 -13.52
CA ASN A 276 3.39 -13.83 -14.18
C ASN A 276 3.42 -12.29 -14.05
N HIS A 277 2.46 -11.70 -13.34
CA HIS A 277 2.27 -10.26 -13.22
C HIS A 277 2.14 -9.86 -11.74
N ALA A 278 3.26 -9.47 -11.12
CA ALA A 278 3.33 -9.08 -9.71
C ALA A 278 2.30 -8.00 -9.33
N SER A 279 2.01 -7.07 -10.24
CA SER A 279 1.04 -5.98 -10.08
C SER A 279 -0.39 -6.50 -10.03
N GLN A 280 -0.71 -7.53 -10.82
CA GLN A 280 -2.03 -8.17 -10.78
C GLN A 280 -2.20 -8.99 -9.50
N MET A 281 -1.16 -9.72 -9.09
CA MET A 281 -1.15 -10.45 -7.81
C MET A 281 -1.30 -9.50 -6.61
N ALA A 282 -0.64 -8.34 -6.63
CA ALA A 282 -0.82 -7.30 -5.63
C ALA A 282 -2.21 -6.65 -5.67
N ALA A 283 -2.84 -6.56 -6.85
CA ALA A 283 -4.21 -6.07 -6.98
C ALA A 283 -5.23 -7.02 -6.32
N LEU A 284 -5.03 -8.34 -6.41
CA LEU A 284 -5.84 -9.32 -5.68
C LEU A 284 -5.72 -9.12 -4.16
N ASP A 285 -4.49 -8.97 -3.65
CA ASP A 285 -4.25 -8.66 -2.24
C ASP A 285 -4.91 -7.35 -1.82
N TYR A 286 -4.94 -6.35 -2.70
CA TYR A 286 -5.57 -5.06 -2.45
C TYR A 286 -7.07 -5.21 -2.23
N ILE A 287 -7.75 -5.93 -3.12
CA ILE A 287 -9.20 -6.16 -3.04
C ILE A 287 -9.54 -6.89 -1.74
N VAL A 288 -8.87 -8.01 -1.45
CA VAL A 288 -9.12 -8.80 -0.23
C VAL A 288 -8.83 -7.96 1.03
N SER A 289 -7.78 -7.12 0.99
CA SER A 289 -7.45 -6.25 2.12
C SER A 289 -8.50 -5.17 2.37
N ILE A 290 -9.05 -4.56 1.32
CA ILE A 290 -10.13 -3.55 1.45
C ILE A 290 -11.41 -4.16 1.97
N GLU A 291 -11.74 -5.38 1.54
CA GLU A 291 -12.99 -6.06 1.89
C GLU A 291 -12.97 -6.67 3.30
N SER A 292 -11.80 -6.80 3.93
CA SER A 292 -11.62 -7.36 5.27
C SER A 292 -12.29 -6.57 6.40
N ASP A 293 -12.62 -7.22 7.51
CA ASP A 293 -13.18 -6.53 8.69
C ASP A 293 -12.11 -5.72 9.42
N VAL A 294 -10.89 -6.25 9.47
CA VAL A 294 -9.73 -5.62 10.07
C VAL A 294 -8.55 -5.72 9.12
N PHE A 295 -7.91 -4.59 8.84
CA PHE A 295 -6.67 -4.52 8.09
C PHE A 295 -5.51 -4.17 9.02
N ILE A 296 -4.41 -4.92 8.94
CA ILE A 296 -3.21 -4.70 9.75
C ILE A 296 -1.98 -4.81 8.85
N PRO A 297 -1.18 -3.75 8.66
CA PRO A 297 0.08 -3.84 7.95
C PRO A 297 1.27 -4.02 8.91
N SER A 298 2.15 -4.98 8.66
CA SER A 298 3.41 -5.15 9.42
C SER A 298 4.43 -4.04 9.10
N TYR A 299 4.26 -3.35 7.98
CA TYR A 299 5.07 -2.20 7.53
C TYR A 299 4.18 -1.16 6.84
N TYR A 300 4.38 0.13 7.14
CA TYR A 300 3.57 1.22 6.59
C TYR A 300 4.10 1.75 5.24
N GLY A 301 4.10 0.86 4.24
CA GLY A 301 4.54 1.14 2.86
C GLY A 301 3.42 1.68 1.97
N ASN A 302 3.66 1.74 0.65
CA ASN A 302 2.72 2.28 -0.33
C ASN A 302 1.40 1.49 -0.39
N MET A 303 1.47 0.16 -0.38
CA MET A 303 0.30 -0.72 -0.36
C MET A 303 -0.56 -0.48 0.89
N ALA A 304 0.06 -0.50 2.07
CA ALA A 304 -0.61 -0.24 3.34
C ALA A 304 -1.31 1.14 3.36
N LYS A 305 -0.63 2.17 2.85
CA LYS A 305 -1.19 3.52 2.69
C LYS A 305 -2.39 3.54 1.73
N ALA A 306 -2.28 2.89 0.58
CA ALA A 306 -3.34 2.85 -0.44
C ALA A 306 -4.58 2.11 0.06
N VAL A 307 -4.40 0.96 0.72
CA VAL A 307 -5.50 0.20 1.33
C VAL A 307 -6.15 1.00 2.46
N GLU A 308 -5.37 1.57 3.37
CA GLU A 308 -5.92 2.37 4.49
C GLU A 308 -6.70 3.58 3.97
N GLY A 309 -6.16 4.29 2.99
CA GLY A 309 -6.82 5.46 2.40
C GLY A 309 -8.12 5.11 1.69
N HIS A 310 -8.16 3.99 0.95
CA HIS A 310 -9.38 3.54 0.29
C HIS A 310 -10.42 3.01 1.29
N ARG A 311 -10.02 2.23 2.30
CA ARG A 311 -10.93 1.82 3.39
C ARG A 311 -11.53 3.03 4.11
N ARG A 312 -10.73 4.08 4.32
CA ARG A 312 -11.22 5.36 4.90
C ARG A 312 -12.21 6.07 3.97
N PHE A 313 -11.94 6.10 2.67
CA PHE A 313 -12.86 6.67 1.67
C PHE A 313 -14.20 5.94 1.67
N LEU A 314 -14.19 4.59 1.71
CA LEU A 314 -15.41 3.77 1.79
C LEU A 314 -16.12 3.84 3.14
N GLY A 315 -15.47 4.41 4.17
CA GLY A 315 -16.01 4.43 5.53
C GLY A 315 -16.19 3.03 6.14
N ARG A 316 -15.45 2.03 5.67
CA ARG A 316 -15.66 0.62 6.01
C ARG A 316 -14.45 0.00 6.72
N GLY A 317 -14.77 -0.89 7.67
CA GLY A 317 -13.81 -1.74 8.36
C GLY A 317 -12.88 -0.97 9.30
N ARG A 318 -12.06 -1.72 10.04
CA ARG A 318 -11.05 -1.16 10.94
C ARG A 318 -9.66 -1.31 10.32
N SER A 319 -8.80 -0.31 10.46
CA SER A 319 -7.39 -0.43 10.04
C SER A 319 -6.51 -0.16 11.26
N ILE A 320 -5.88 -1.20 11.82
CA ILE A 320 -5.05 -1.07 13.02
C ILE A 320 -3.61 -0.86 12.56
N LEU A 321 -3.08 0.35 12.75
CA LEU A 321 -1.72 0.68 12.34
C LEU A 321 -0.72 0.46 13.48
N PRO A 322 0.18 -0.54 13.41
CA PRO A 322 1.11 -0.82 14.48
C PRO A 322 2.03 0.38 14.79
N ASP A 323 2.16 0.74 16.06
CA ASP A 323 3.19 1.65 16.54
C ASP A 323 4.51 0.89 16.67
N ARG A 324 5.12 0.57 15.53
CA ARG A 324 6.31 -0.30 15.45
C ARG A 324 7.43 0.13 16.38
N LYS A 325 7.66 1.45 16.51
CA LYS A 325 8.67 2.00 17.43
C LYS A 325 8.38 1.65 18.89
N ALA A 326 7.12 1.75 19.32
CA ALA A 326 6.73 1.39 20.68
C ALA A 326 6.68 -0.13 20.88
N LEU A 327 6.21 -0.88 19.86
CA LEU A 327 6.10 -2.33 19.88
C LEU A 327 7.46 -3.02 19.99
N VAL A 328 8.45 -2.60 19.19
CA VAL A 328 9.83 -3.11 19.26
C VAL A 328 10.36 -3.06 20.70
N ARG A 329 10.19 -1.93 21.39
CA ARG A 329 10.63 -1.79 22.79
C ARG A 329 9.92 -2.74 23.76
N LEU A 330 8.67 -3.14 23.45
CA LEU A 330 7.94 -4.12 24.26
C LEU A 330 8.43 -5.54 23.93
N PHE A 331 8.67 -5.85 22.66
CA PHE A 331 9.20 -7.14 22.23
C PHE A 331 10.62 -7.37 22.73
N ASP A 332 11.47 -6.35 22.73
CA ASP A 332 12.82 -6.44 23.31
C ASP A 332 12.76 -6.75 24.82
N LYS A 333 11.76 -6.22 25.54
CA LYS A 333 11.54 -6.56 26.96
C LYS A 333 11.09 -8.00 27.15
N LEU A 334 10.28 -8.54 26.23
CA LEU A 334 9.92 -9.96 26.21
C LEU A 334 11.16 -10.82 25.98
N ALA A 335 11.98 -10.48 24.98
CA ALA A 335 13.21 -11.20 24.65
C ALA A 335 14.23 -11.20 25.81
N GLN A 336 14.31 -10.09 26.56
CA GLN A 336 15.16 -9.96 27.75
C GLN A 336 14.57 -10.64 29.01
N GLY A 337 13.34 -11.17 28.95
CA GLY A 337 12.65 -11.75 30.11
C GLY A 337 12.19 -10.74 31.16
N THR A 338 12.31 -9.44 30.90
CA THR A 338 11.86 -8.36 31.81
C THR A 338 10.36 -8.09 31.71
N MET A 339 9.70 -8.71 30.74
CA MET A 339 8.24 -8.73 30.56
C MET A 339 7.83 -10.11 30.07
N THR A 340 6.59 -10.51 30.36
CA THR A 340 5.98 -11.74 29.82
C THR A 340 4.71 -11.41 29.05
N GLU A 341 4.31 -12.31 28.14
CA GLU A 341 3.00 -12.24 27.49
C GLU A 341 1.88 -12.37 28.53
N GLY A 342 0.79 -11.63 28.34
CA GLY A 342 -0.35 -11.63 29.24
C GLY A 342 -1.04 -10.28 29.37
N LYS A 343 -1.78 -10.08 30.47
CA LYS A 343 -2.64 -8.90 30.66
C LYS A 343 -1.87 -7.57 30.66
N SER A 344 -0.67 -7.55 31.24
CA SER A 344 0.17 -6.33 31.30
C SER A 344 0.60 -5.86 29.90
N LEU A 345 1.15 -6.78 29.09
CA LEU A 345 1.51 -6.51 27.69
C LEU A 345 0.28 -6.09 26.87
N SER A 346 -0.81 -6.84 27.00
CA SER A 346 -2.07 -6.59 26.28
C SER A 346 -2.61 -5.19 26.57
N ASN A 347 -2.68 -4.80 27.85
CA ASN A 347 -3.14 -3.46 28.24
C ASN A 347 -2.26 -2.36 27.64
N LYS A 348 -0.93 -2.52 27.64
CA LYS A 348 -0.01 -1.54 27.04
C LYS A 348 -0.22 -1.44 25.52
N ILE A 349 -0.32 -2.58 24.84
CA ILE A 349 -0.53 -2.61 23.38
C ILE A 349 -1.90 -2.01 23.01
N ILE A 350 -2.97 -2.39 23.70
CA ILE A 350 -4.31 -1.83 23.47
C ILE A 350 -4.32 -0.31 23.68
N ASP A 351 -3.69 0.18 24.75
CA ASP A 351 -3.63 1.62 25.04
C ASP A 351 -2.84 2.38 23.95
N LEU A 352 -1.67 1.87 23.55
CA LEU A 352 -0.86 2.44 22.46
C LEU A 352 -1.63 2.56 21.14
N HIS A 353 -2.58 1.65 20.88
CA HIS A 353 -3.29 1.56 19.60
C HIS A 353 -4.72 2.09 19.64
N ARG A 354 -5.22 2.61 20.78
CA ARG A 354 -6.61 3.10 20.94
C ARG A 354 -6.99 4.15 19.89
N ARG A 355 -6.05 4.98 19.44
CA ARG A 355 -6.25 6.04 18.42
C ARG A 355 -5.67 5.71 17.04
N ARG A 356 -5.23 4.47 16.82
CA ARG A 356 -4.57 3.99 15.59
C ARG A 356 -5.47 2.99 14.82
N LEU A 357 -6.77 3.28 14.77
CA LEU A 357 -7.81 2.36 14.26
C LEU A 357 -8.36 2.72 12.86
N GLY A 358 -7.68 3.63 12.15
CA GLY A 358 -8.02 3.98 10.76
C GLY A 358 -9.17 4.96 10.61
N SER A 359 -9.76 5.45 11.71
CA SER A 359 -10.91 6.36 11.71
C SER A 359 -10.72 7.58 10.78
N PRO A 360 -11.81 8.09 10.19
CA PRO A 360 -11.83 9.37 9.49
C PRO A 360 -11.15 10.48 10.29
N ARG A 361 -10.15 11.13 9.69
CA ARG A 361 -9.47 12.28 10.26
C ARG A 361 -8.95 13.18 9.15
N LYS A 362 -8.74 14.47 9.44
CA LYS A 362 -8.08 15.36 8.48
C LYS A 362 -6.69 14.83 8.12
N ARG A 363 -6.34 14.91 6.83
CA ARG A 363 -5.00 14.66 6.34
C ARG A 363 -4.01 15.56 7.07
N LYS A 364 -2.90 14.98 7.53
CA LYS A 364 -1.86 15.74 8.23
C LYS A 364 -1.09 16.60 7.22
N GLY A 365 -0.87 17.85 7.61
CA GLY A 365 0.09 18.71 6.95
C GLY A 365 1.53 18.29 7.26
N PRO A 366 2.49 19.14 6.92
CA PRO A 366 3.90 18.91 7.19
C PRO A 366 4.20 18.66 8.66
N ILE A 367 5.22 17.85 8.94
CA ILE A 367 5.71 17.66 10.31
C ILE A 367 6.27 18.99 10.82
N SER A 368 5.87 19.37 12.04
CA SER A 368 6.35 20.61 12.67
C SER A 368 7.87 20.66 12.74
N GLY A 369 8.45 21.81 12.41
CA GLY A 369 9.90 22.02 12.37
C GLY A 369 10.58 21.69 11.04
N THR A 370 9.88 21.09 10.08
CA THR A 370 10.42 20.88 8.72
C THR A 370 10.44 22.19 7.92
N LYS A 371 11.48 22.40 7.11
CA LYS A 371 11.70 23.60 6.29
C LYS A 371 11.97 23.23 4.82
N GLY A 372 11.84 24.19 3.91
CA GLY A 372 12.14 24.00 2.49
C GLY A 372 11.35 22.84 1.87
N MET A 373 12.02 22.04 1.03
CA MET A 373 11.40 20.88 0.37
C MET A 373 11.01 19.76 1.34
N ASP A 374 11.67 19.65 2.50
CA ASP A 374 11.38 18.59 3.48
C ASP A 374 10.00 18.77 4.12
N ARG A 375 9.49 20.00 4.12
CA ARG A 375 8.10 20.30 4.48
C ARG A 375 7.14 19.46 3.67
N PHE A 376 7.25 19.50 2.34
CA PHE A 376 6.33 18.80 1.45
C PHE A 376 6.53 17.28 1.47
N ARG A 377 7.78 16.81 1.62
CA ARG A 377 8.10 15.38 1.82
C ARG A 377 7.43 14.78 3.05
N SER A 378 7.30 15.58 4.09
CA SER A 378 6.75 15.15 5.37
C SER A 378 5.22 15.15 5.41
N GLU A 379 4.56 15.68 4.37
CA GLU A 379 3.11 15.68 4.28
C GLU A 379 2.56 14.27 4.12
N GLU A 380 1.39 14.03 4.72
CA GLU A 380 0.65 12.82 4.45
C GLU A 380 0.16 12.80 2.99
N ALA A 381 0.30 11.65 2.33
CA ALA A 381 -0.11 11.52 0.94
C ALA A 381 -1.64 11.60 0.80
N PHE A 382 -2.13 12.20 -0.28
CA PHE A 382 -3.55 12.28 -0.57
C PHE A 382 -4.21 10.89 -0.61
N TYR A 383 -3.60 9.93 -1.31
CA TYR A 383 -4.16 8.59 -1.45
C TYR A 383 -4.15 7.79 -0.14
N SER A 384 -3.33 8.18 0.84
CA SER A 384 -3.33 7.56 2.17
C SER A 384 -4.37 8.15 3.09
N ASN A 385 -4.77 9.41 2.89
CA ASN A 385 -5.86 10.05 3.60
C ASN A 385 -6.46 11.19 2.77
N SER A 386 -7.66 10.94 2.25
CA SER A 386 -8.30 11.84 1.29
C SER A 386 -9.24 12.86 1.91
N LEU A 387 -9.37 12.87 3.26
CA LEU A 387 -10.14 13.85 4.00
C LEU A 387 -9.41 15.20 4.15
N PRO A 388 -10.12 16.33 4.05
CA PRO A 388 -11.59 16.46 4.02
C PRO A 388 -12.21 16.43 2.61
N ASP A 389 -11.41 16.20 1.57
CA ASP A 389 -11.81 16.53 0.19
C ASP A 389 -12.79 15.53 -0.43
N CYS A 390 -12.65 14.24 -0.09
CA CYS A 390 -13.39 13.16 -0.74
C CYS A 390 -14.63 12.66 0.01
N LEU A 391 -14.93 13.21 1.18
CA LEU A 391 -16.14 12.86 1.92
C LEU A 391 -16.93 14.13 2.18
N CYS A 392 -18.23 14.09 1.89
CA CYS A 392 -19.12 15.21 2.16
C CYS A 392 -19.12 15.53 3.66
N ARG A 393 -18.99 16.82 4.01
CA ARG A 393 -19.30 17.27 5.38
C ARG A 393 -20.81 17.24 5.55
N THR A 394 -21.33 16.26 6.28
CA THR A 394 -22.69 16.34 6.81
C THR A 394 -22.70 17.29 8.03
N GLY A 395 -22.88 18.59 7.79
CA GLY A 395 -23.24 19.58 8.81
C GLY A 395 -22.16 20.02 9.82
N PRO A 396 -22.47 21.00 10.70
CA PRO A 396 -21.53 21.55 11.67
C PRO A 396 -21.21 20.55 12.80
N LEU A 397 -19.98 20.62 13.31
CA LEU A 397 -19.53 19.87 14.48
C LEU A 397 -20.37 20.23 15.72
N HIS A 398 -21.43 19.48 15.99
CA HIS A 398 -21.91 19.35 17.36
C HIS A 398 -21.01 18.32 18.08
N PRO A 399 -20.36 18.70 19.19
CA PRO A 399 -19.61 17.76 19.98
C PRO A 399 -20.62 16.83 20.67
N ASN A 400 -20.56 15.54 20.34
CA ASN A 400 -21.38 14.44 20.84
C ASN A 400 -22.54 14.03 19.92
N THR A 401 -22.25 13.24 18.88
CA THR A 401 -23.07 12.05 18.55
C THR A 401 -22.29 11.16 17.56
N ALA A 402 -22.34 9.85 17.81
CA ALA A 402 -21.79 8.83 16.92
C ALA A 402 -22.37 8.98 15.51
N SER A 403 -21.49 8.96 14.51
CA SER A 403 -21.86 9.11 13.10
C SER A 403 -22.63 7.87 12.61
N HIS A 404 -23.90 8.06 12.28
CA HIS A 404 -24.64 7.17 11.37
C HIS A 404 -24.34 7.55 9.92
N VAL A 405 -24.06 6.54 9.09
CA VAL A 405 -23.93 6.66 7.63
C VAL A 405 -25.31 6.47 7.00
N VAL A 406 -25.72 7.39 6.14
CA VAL A 406 -26.91 7.25 5.28
C VAL A 406 -26.46 6.68 3.93
N ARG A 407 -27.28 5.74 3.42
CA ARG A 407 -27.05 4.77 2.35
C ARG A 407 -26.48 5.31 1.05
#